data_AF-A0A453RC95-F1
#
_entry.id   AF-A0A453RC95-F1
#
_cell.length_a   1.000
_cell.length_b   1.000
_cell.length_c   1.000
_cell.angle_alpha   90.00
_cell.angle_beta   90.00
_cell.angle_gamma   90.00
#
_symmetry.space_group_name_H-M   'P 1'
#
loop_
_entity.id
_entity.type
_entity.pdbx_description
1 polymer ?
#
loop_
_entity_poly.entity_id
_entity_poly.type
_entity_poly.pdbx_seq_one_letter_code
_entity_poly.pdbx_strand_id
1 'polypeptide(L)'
;MWVQILRNKYIQSKTLTQVTVRPNDSPFWKGLMRTKATFFHRTIFIIGNGNSTRFWEDTWLGEMPLATKYRSIYNIVQRKETYVAIILQSNPLNIQFRRSLVGDRWEPWLHLARRLMDAHLSDEPDSIN
;
A
#
# COMPACT_ATOMS: atom_id res chain seq x y z
N MET A 1 12.12 -12.36 23.93
CA MET A 1 12.18 -11.14 24.76
C MET A 1 12.26 -9.85 23.92
N TRP A 2 13.17 -9.72 22.95
CA TRP A 2 13.33 -8.49 22.15
C TRP A 2 12.12 -8.14 21.24
N VAL A 3 11.43 -9.15 20.67
CA VAL A 3 10.23 -8.94 19.83
C VAL A 3 9.10 -8.28 20.62
N GLN A 4 8.89 -8.67 21.88
CA GLN A 4 7.88 -8.07 22.76
C GLN A 4 8.14 -6.57 23.00
N ILE A 5 9.42 -6.20 23.17
CA ILE A 5 9.81 -4.79 23.38
C ILE A 5 9.53 -3.97 22.13
N LEU A 6 9.89 -4.49 20.94
CA LEU A 6 9.57 -3.85 19.67
C LEU A 6 8.05 -3.69 19.50
N ARG A 7 7.30 -4.74 19.81
CA ARG A 7 5.85 -4.74 19.71
C ARG A 7 5.24 -3.69 20.62
N ASN A 8 5.59 -3.68 21.90
CA ASN A 8 4.99 -2.75 22.86
C ASN A 8 5.40 -1.29 22.60
N LYS A 9 6.65 -1.05 22.20
CA LYS A 9 7.20 0.30 22.05
C LYS A 9 6.83 0.96 20.71
N TYR A 10 6.80 0.21 19.61
CA TYR A 10 6.72 0.79 18.26
C TYR A 10 5.50 0.33 17.46
N ILE A 11 5.10 -0.94 17.60
CA ILE A 11 4.11 -1.56 16.69
C ILE A 11 2.70 -1.56 17.29
N GLN A 12 2.59 -1.76 18.60
CA GLN A 12 1.36 -1.88 19.36
C GLN A 12 0.43 -2.95 18.77
N SER A 13 -0.80 -2.57 18.39
CA SER A 13 -1.80 -3.44 17.75
C SER A 13 -1.69 -3.49 16.23
N LYS A 14 -0.74 -2.75 15.63
CA LYS A 14 -0.57 -2.69 14.18
C LYS A 14 0.29 -3.83 13.65
N THR A 15 0.28 -4.05 12.34
CA THR A 15 1.28 -4.88 11.67
C THR A 15 2.53 -4.06 11.33
N LEU A 16 3.65 -4.73 11.05
CA LEU A 16 4.87 -4.03 10.64
C LEU A 16 4.62 -3.17 9.40
N THR A 17 3.77 -3.61 8.45
CA THR A 17 3.36 -2.84 7.26
C THR A 17 2.71 -1.51 7.61
N GLN A 18 1.87 -1.49 8.64
CA GLN A 18 1.04 -0.34 9.02
C GLN A 18 1.75 0.73 9.84
N VAL A 19 2.95 0.44 10.35
CA VAL A 19 3.73 1.42 11.12
C VAL A 19 4.56 2.29 10.18
N THR A 20 4.56 3.61 10.44
CA THR A 20 5.37 4.62 9.74
C THR A 20 6.37 5.27 10.70
N VAL A 21 7.44 5.85 10.16
CA VAL A 21 8.45 6.56 10.95
C VAL A 21 7.88 7.89 11.44
N ARG A 22 8.06 8.17 12.73
CA ARG A 22 7.74 9.44 13.38
C ARG A 22 9.02 10.27 13.62
N PRO A 23 8.92 11.61 13.64
CA PRO A 23 10.08 12.48 13.89
C PRO A 23 10.82 12.15 15.20
N ASN A 24 10.09 11.80 16.25
CA ASN A 24 10.62 11.52 17.59
C ASN A 24 11.06 10.05 17.79
N ASP A 25 11.02 9.23 16.74
CA ASP A 25 11.46 7.84 16.85
C ASP A 25 12.98 7.73 17.06
N SER A 26 13.38 6.67 17.77
CA SER A 26 14.79 6.40 18.03
C SER A 26 15.57 6.16 16.72
N PRO A 27 16.87 6.51 16.66
CA PRO A 27 17.71 6.24 15.49
C PRO A 27 17.68 4.77 15.07
N PHE A 28 17.65 3.85 16.04
CA PHE A 28 17.49 2.42 15.80
C PHE A 28 16.20 2.08 15.03
N TRP A 29 15.04 2.61 15.47
CA TRP A 29 13.77 2.36 14.79
C TRP A 29 13.75 2.97 13.39
N LYS A 30 14.29 4.17 13.22
CA LYS A 30 14.46 4.81 11.90
C LYS A 30 15.31 3.95 10.97
N GLY A 31 16.40 3.36 11.47
CA GLY A 31 17.24 2.42 10.71
C GLY A 31 16.46 1.17 10.29
N LEU A 32 15.76 0.53 11.22
CA LEU A 32 14.94 -0.66 10.94
C LEU A 32 13.85 -0.37 9.90
N MET A 33 13.19 0.78 10.00
CA MET A 33 12.14 1.20 9.07
C MET A 33 12.66 1.52 7.66
N ARG A 34 13.92 1.96 7.52
CA ARG A 34 14.56 2.08 6.19
C ARG A 34 14.77 0.70 5.57
N THR A 35 15.27 -0.28 6.34
CA THR A 35 15.42 -1.65 5.86
C THR A 35 14.08 -2.28 5.49
N LYS A 36 13.04 -2.02 6.30
CA LYS A 36 11.66 -2.36 5.96
C LYS A 36 11.30 -1.79 4.58
N ALA A 37 11.42 -0.47 4.37
CA ALA A 37 11.05 0.14 3.09
C ALA A 37 11.76 -0.51 1.88
N THR A 38 13.05 -0.83 2.01
CA THR A 38 13.81 -1.53 0.97
C THR A 38 13.31 -2.95 0.72
N PHE A 39 12.96 -3.68 1.77
CA PHE A 39 12.41 -5.03 1.67
C PHE A 39 11.07 -5.02 0.91
N PHE A 40 10.13 -4.19 1.35
CA PHE A 40 8.80 -4.08 0.73
C PHE A 40 8.86 -3.67 -0.75
N HIS A 41 9.88 -2.89 -1.15
CA HIS A 41 10.05 -2.50 -2.54
C HIS A 41 10.45 -3.66 -3.47
N ARG A 42 10.99 -4.76 -2.91
CA ARG A 42 11.41 -5.95 -3.67
C ARG A 42 10.49 -7.15 -3.51
N THR A 43 9.45 -7.03 -2.68
CA THR A 43 8.51 -8.12 -2.40
C THR A 43 7.25 -7.98 -3.25
N ILE A 44 6.77 -9.10 -3.78
CA ILE A 44 5.45 -9.18 -4.42
C ILE A 44 4.46 -9.72 -3.39
N PHE A 45 3.40 -8.97 -3.15
CA PHE A 45 2.32 -9.32 -2.24
C PHE A 45 1.22 -10.06 -2.98
N ILE A 46 0.80 -11.18 -2.41
CA ILE A 46 -0.38 -11.92 -2.82
C ILE A 46 -1.53 -11.40 -1.94
N ILE A 47 -2.54 -10.82 -2.58
CA ILE A 47 -3.69 -10.24 -1.87
C ILE A 47 -4.59 -11.35 -1.33
N GLY A 48 -4.88 -11.28 -0.04
CA GLY A 48 -6.00 -11.97 0.59
C GLY A 48 -7.07 -10.95 0.96
N ASN A 49 -7.13 -10.57 2.23
CA ASN A 49 -8.07 -9.59 2.76
C ASN A 49 -7.69 -8.12 2.49
N GLY A 50 -6.47 -7.86 2.01
CA GLY A 50 -5.98 -6.54 1.60
C GLY A 50 -5.71 -5.56 2.74
N ASN A 51 -5.73 -5.99 4.00
CA ASN A 51 -5.60 -5.12 5.17
C ASN A 51 -4.15 -4.73 5.50
N SER A 52 -3.19 -5.42 4.91
CA SER A 52 -1.76 -5.23 5.20
C SER A 52 -0.96 -4.74 3.99
N THR A 53 -1.52 -4.83 2.79
CA THR A 53 -0.92 -4.36 1.54
C THR A 53 -1.36 -2.94 1.18
N ARG A 54 -0.41 -2.04 0.94
CA ARG A 54 -0.67 -0.66 0.52
C ARG A 54 -0.96 -0.63 -0.97
N PHE A 55 -2.07 -0.02 -1.34
CA PHE A 55 -2.61 -0.03 -2.70
C PHE A 55 -1.62 0.55 -3.71
N TRP A 56 -1.01 1.70 -3.42
CA TRP A 56 -0.15 2.39 -4.38
C TRP A 56 1.30 1.93 -4.33
N GLU A 57 1.81 1.62 -3.15
CA GLU A 57 3.26 1.58 -2.89
C GLU A 57 3.85 0.18 -2.81
N ASP A 58 3.02 -0.83 -2.57
CA ASP A 58 3.46 -2.22 -2.55
C ASP A 58 3.17 -2.87 -3.92
N THR A 59 3.99 -3.85 -4.31
CA THR A 59 3.80 -4.60 -5.56
C THR A 59 2.80 -5.73 -5.33
N TRP A 60 1.55 -5.54 -5.72
CA TRP A 60 0.51 -6.57 -5.56
C TRP A 60 -0.33 -6.82 -6.82
N LEU A 61 -0.26 -5.90 -7.79
CA LEU A 61 -1.01 -5.98 -9.04
C LEU A 61 -0.05 -5.90 -10.23
N GLY A 62 0.61 -7.02 -10.53
CA GLY A 62 1.66 -7.14 -11.55
C GLY A 62 3.06 -7.13 -10.92
N GLU A 63 4.05 -6.65 -11.68
CA GLU A 63 5.48 -6.80 -11.34
C GLU A 63 6.11 -5.59 -10.64
N MET A 64 5.38 -4.48 -10.52
CA MET A 64 5.88 -3.27 -9.86
C MET A 64 4.77 -2.50 -9.13
N PRO A 65 5.10 -1.59 -8.21
CA PRO A 65 4.10 -0.79 -7.51
C PRO A 65 3.26 0.06 -8.47
N LEU A 66 1.97 0.22 -8.14
CA LEU A 66 1.05 1.03 -8.95
C LEU A 66 1.48 2.50 -9.01
N ALA A 67 2.11 3.02 -7.94
CA ALA A 67 2.69 4.37 -7.90
C ALA A 67 3.76 4.59 -8.97
N THR A 68 4.54 3.55 -9.29
CA THR A 68 5.58 3.60 -10.32
C THR A 68 4.95 3.48 -11.71
N LYS A 69 4.08 2.48 -11.91
CA LYS A 69 3.45 2.21 -13.22
C LYS A 69 2.49 3.32 -13.67
N TYR A 70 1.72 3.89 -12.75
CA TYR A 70 0.69 4.90 -13.01
C TYR A 70 1.04 6.24 -12.36
N ARG A 71 2.26 6.72 -12.59
CA ARG A 71 2.82 7.93 -11.94
C ARG A 71 1.94 9.17 -12.11
N SER A 72 1.33 9.36 -13.28
CA SER A 72 0.45 10.50 -13.57
C SER A 72 -0.81 10.51 -12.70
N ILE A 73 -1.35 9.33 -12.37
CA ILE A 73 -2.48 9.16 -11.46
C ILE A 73 -2.03 9.34 -10.01
N TYR A 74 -0.96 8.66 -9.61
CA TYR A 74 -0.46 8.71 -8.23
C TYR A 74 -0.10 10.13 -7.77
N ASN A 75 0.40 10.98 -8.68
CA ASN A 75 0.72 12.38 -8.39
C ASN A 75 -0.50 13.22 -7.97
N ILE A 76 -1.71 12.81 -8.36
CA ILE A 76 -2.95 13.52 -8.03
C ILE A 76 -3.75 12.82 -6.94
N VAL A 77 -3.30 11.68 -6.40
CA VAL A 77 -3.97 10.99 -5.30
C VAL A 77 -3.85 11.80 -4.01
N GLN A 78 -4.97 11.94 -3.29
CA GLN A 78 -5.01 12.66 -2.02
C GLN A 78 -4.43 11.82 -0.87
N ARG A 79 -4.83 10.54 -0.79
CA ARG A 79 -4.46 9.60 0.28
C ARG A 79 -3.63 8.45 -0.29
N LYS A 80 -2.29 8.59 -0.21
CA LYS A 80 -1.33 7.61 -0.74
C LYS A 80 -1.18 6.38 0.16
N GLU A 81 -1.27 6.59 1.47
CA GLU A 81 -1.21 5.55 2.51
C GLU A 81 -2.57 4.84 2.68
N THR A 82 -3.13 4.31 1.59
CA THR A 82 -4.38 3.54 1.59
C THR A 82 -4.11 2.06 1.36
N TYR A 83 -4.90 1.20 1.99
CA TYR A 83 -4.80 -0.25 1.86
C TYR A 83 -5.70 -0.76 0.75
N VAL A 84 -5.35 -1.91 0.19
CA VAL A 84 -6.11 -2.58 -0.87
C VAL A 84 -7.54 -2.87 -0.41
N ALA A 85 -7.73 -3.32 0.82
CA ALA A 85 -9.05 -3.57 1.41
C ALA A 85 -9.98 -2.36 1.29
N ILE A 86 -9.50 -1.17 1.68
CA ILE A 86 -10.32 0.06 1.72
C ILE A 86 -10.78 0.46 0.32
N ILE A 87 -9.94 0.25 -0.70
CA ILE A 87 -10.23 0.65 -2.06
C ILE A 87 -11.15 -0.37 -2.75
N LEU A 88 -10.88 -1.66 -2.61
CA LEU A 88 -11.64 -2.72 -3.29
C LEU A 88 -12.97 -3.07 -2.63
N GLN A 89 -13.14 -2.84 -1.32
CA GLN A 89 -14.42 -3.08 -0.62
C GLN A 89 -15.49 -2.02 -0.93
N SER A 90 -15.12 -0.92 -1.59
CA SER A 90 -16.03 0.17 -1.92
C SER A 90 -16.46 0.14 -3.39
N ASN A 91 -17.75 0.32 -3.65
CA ASN A 91 -18.28 0.52 -5.00
C ASN A 91 -19.07 1.84 -5.07
N PRO A 92 -18.59 2.88 -5.78
CA PRO A 92 -17.36 2.91 -6.58
C PRO A 92 -16.07 2.95 -5.72
N LEU A 93 -14.92 2.63 -6.34
CA LEU A 93 -13.59 2.62 -5.70
C LEU A 93 -13.33 3.91 -4.91
N ASN A 94 -12.96 3.79 -3.63
CA ASN A 94 -12.70 4.90 -2.72
C ASN A 94 -11.32 5.53 -2.94
N ILE A 95 -11.10 6.08 -4.13
CA ILE A 95 -9.87 6.80 -4.49
C ILE A 95 -10.17 8.29 -4.61
N GLN A 96 -9.62 9.06 -3.69
CA GLN A 96 -9.77 10.51 -3.67
C GLN A 96 -8.63 11.17 -4.45
N PHE A 97 -8.98 12.04 -5.39
CA PHE A 97 -8.03 12.80 -6.20
C PHE A 97 -8.06 14.29 -5.85
N ARG A 98 -6.89 14.91 -5.79
CA ARG A 98 -6.69 16.36 -5.61
C ARG A 98 -6.95 17.16 -6.89
N ARG A 99 -6.98 16.49 -8.06
CA ARG A 99 -7.19 17.08 -9.39
C ARG A 99 -8.08 16.16 -10.22
N SER A 100 -8.67 16.72 -11.27
CA SER A 100 -9.53 15.94 -12.17
C SER A 100 -8.77 14.89 -12.98
N LEU A 101 -9.37 13.71 -13.11
CA LEU A 101 -8.95 12.60 -13.98
C LEU A 101 -9.37 12.87 -15.43
N VAL A 102 -8.66 13.77 -16.10
CA VAL A 102 -8.93 14.17 -17.48
C VAL A 102 -7.67 14.18 -18.33
N GLY A 103 -7.84 14.14 -19.65
CA GLY A 103 -6.75 14.18 -20.62
C GLY A 103 -5.85 12.95 -20.55
N ASP A 104 -4.55 13.17 -20.47
CA ASP A 104 -3.50 12.16 -20.41
C ASP A 104 -3.60 11.16 -19.24
N ARG A 105 -4.43 11.45 -18.23
CA ARG A 105 -4.67 10.59 -17.07
C ARG A 105 -5.83 9.61 -17.25
N TRP A 106 -6.70 9.84 -18.23
CA TRP A 106 -7.92 9.04 -18.41
C TRP A 106 -7.62 7.61 -18.88
N GLU A 107 -6.80 7.46 -19.92
CA GLU A 107 -6.48 6.13 -20.45
C GLU A 107 -5.70 5.26 -19.44
N PRO A 108 -4.67 5.78 -18.74
CA PRO A 108 -4.04 5.04 -17.65
C PRO A 108 -5.02 4.66 -16.54
N TRP A 109 -6.02 5.51 -16.25
CA TRP A 109 -7.03 5.23 -15.24
C TRP A 109 -7.98 4.11 -15.67
N LEU A 110 -8.48 4.13 -16.91
CA LEU A 110 -9.29 3.05 -17.46
C LEU A 110 -8.54 1.72 -17.45
N HIS A 111 -7.27 1.74 -17.86
CA HIS A 111 -6.43 0.55 -17.82
C HIS A 111 -6.25 0.03 -16.37
N LEU A 112 -6.03 0.92 -15.39
CA LEU A 112 -5.98 0.53 -13.99
C LEU A 112 -7.33 -0.04 -13.50
N ALA A 113 -8.43 0.67 -13.75
CA ALA A 113 -9.77 0.27 -13.31
C ALA A 113 -10.16 -1.12 -13.83
N ARG A 114 -9.84 -1.43 -15.10
CA ARG A 114 -10.04 -2.77 -15.68
C ARG A 114 -9.31 -3.85 -14.88
N ARG A 115 -8.03 -3.65 -14.60
CA ARG A 115 -7.23 -4.61 -13.81
C ARG A 115 -7.74 -4.75 -12.37
N LEU A 116 -8.35 -3.71 -11.81
CA LEU A 116 -8.94 -3.77 -10.47
C LEU A 116 -10.26 -4.55 -10.44
N MET A 117 -11.02 -4.58 -11.55
CA MET A 117 -12.25 -5.39 -11.62
C MET A 117 -11.96 -6.89 -11.52
N ASP A 118 -10.78 -7.33 -11.97
CA ASP A 118 -10.36 -8.72 -11.87
C ASP A 118 -9.78 -9.07 -10.48
N ALA A 119 -9.49 -8.06 -9.65
CA ALA A 119 -8.93 -8.25 -8.32
C ALA A 119 -10.03 -8.49 -7.28
N HIS A 120 -9.99 -9.66 -6.64
CA HIS A 120 -10.96 -10.07 -5.63
C HIS A 120 -10.27 -10.25 -4.28
N LEU A 121 -10.93 -9.81 -3.22
CA LEU A 121 -10.48 -10.07 -1.85
C LEU A 121 -10.98 -11.43 -1.38
N SER A 122 -10.21 -12.05 -0.48
CA SER A 122 -10.61 -13.24 0.27
C SER A 122 -10.58 -12.95 1.77
N ASP A 123 -11.05 -13.90 2.58
CA ASP A 123 -10.99 -13.79 4.04
C ASP A 123 -9.59 -14.10 4.62
N GLU A 124 -8.70 -14.67 3.80
CA GLU A 124 -7.35 -15.04 4.21
C GLU A 124 -6.44 -13.81 4.39
N PRO A 125 -5.41 -13.86 5.25
CA PRO A 125 -4.46 -12.77 5.35
C PRO A 125 -3.63 -12.63 4.07
N ASP A 126 -3.21 -11.39 3.76
CA ASP A 126 -2.25 -11.15 2.69
C ASP A 126 -0.94 -11.93 2.95
N SER A 127 -0.32 -12.41 1.88
CA SER A 127 0.94 -13.14 1.95
C SER A 127 1.98 -12.55 0.99
N ILE A 128 3.20 -13.04 1.10
CA ILE A 128 4.31 -12.66 0.22
C ILE A 128 4.69 -13.87 -0.63
N ASN A 129 5.00 -13.64 -1.90
CA ASN A 129 5.60 -14.65 -2.78
C ASN A 129 7.10 -14.77 -2.49
#